data_AF-A0A519X5N3-F1
#
_entry.id   AF-A0A519X5N3-F1
#
_cell.length_a   1.000
_cell.length_b   1.000
_cell.length_c   1.000
_cell.angle_alpha   90.00
_cell.angle_beta   90.00
_cell.angle_gamma   90.00
#
_symmetry.space_group_name_H-M   'P 1'
#
loop_
_entity.id
_entity.type
_entity.pdbx_description
1 polymer ?
#
loop_
_entity_poly.entity_id
_entity_poly.type
_entity_poly.pdbx_seq_one_letter_code
_entity_poly.pdbx_strand_id
1 'polypeptide(L)'
;MNKAGQNAIQFCIYSYGLYALYLLLECIDFLSLLHTPEPGFHPTYDIVHVSFFIIELIVYASLTLGFIMLYNHRDKKPLTVVLLVLTITIIRIIMIYYLYWFSEPKVHFVPYIYKKSNEFSGIARGLLLPFQIICGIICTWIWLKIFRRSTSNDLSSETKTII
;
A
#
# COMPACT_ATOMS: atom_id res chain seq x y z
N MET A 1 -20.57 12.99 8.23
CA MET A 1 -19.55 12.15 7.55
C MET A 1 -19.63 10.73 8.11
N ASN A 2 -19.59 9.69 7.26
CA ASN A 2 -19.79 8.30 7.70
C ASN A 2 -18.53 7.77 8.43
N LYS A 3 -18.66 7.45 9.72
CA LYS A 3 -17.56 6.93 10.57
C LYS A 3 -16.90 5.68 9.98
N ALA A 4 -17.68 4.78 9.40
CA ALA A 4 -17.15 3.55 8.80
C ALA A 4 -16.25 3.83 7.59
N GLY A 5 -16.62 4.80 6.75
CA GLY A 5 -15.82 5.21 5.60
C GLY A 5 -14.50 5.88 5.99
N GLN A 6 -14.51 6.69 7.05
CA GLN A 6 -13.28 7.29 7.58
C GLN A 6 -12.36 6.27 8.22
N ASN A 7 -12.90 5.36 9.03
CA ASN A 7 -12.11 4.28 9.63
C ASN A 7 -11.46 3.42 8.55
N ALA A 8 -12.17 3.15 7.45
CA ALA A 8 -11.61 2.39 6.34
C ALA A 8 -10.40 3.09 5.67
N ILE A 9 -10.50 4.41 5.44
CA ILE A 9 -9.35 5.20 4.94
C ILE A 9 -8.20 5.19 5.95
N GLN A 10 -8.50 5.27 7.25
CA GLN A 10 -7.50 5.21 8.31
C GLN A 10 -6.75 3.86 8.34
N PHE A 11 -7.45 2.75 8.12
CA PHE A 11 -6.79 1.44 7.94
C PHE A 11 -5.89 1.42 6.70
N CYS A 12 -6.30 2.06 5.60
CA CYS A 12 -5.40 2.25 4.46
C CYS A 12 -4.15 3.04 4.87
N ILE A 13 -4.28 4.17 5.57
CA ILE A 13 -3.12 4.93 6.07
C ILE A 13 -2.17 4.04 6.87
N TYR A 14 -2.70 3.24 7.81
CA TYR A 14 -1.85 2.36 8.63
C TYR A 14 -1.19 1.25 7.82
N SER A 15 -1.92 0.59 6.91
CA SER A 15 -1.36 -0.51 6.10
C SER A 15 -0.23 -0.06 5.17
N TYR A 16 -0.34 1.13 4.56
CA TYR A 16 0.69 1.69 3.69
C TYR A 16 1.82 2.35 4.51
N GLY A 17 1.47 3.07 5.58
CA GLY A 17 2.44 3.76 6.43
C GLY A 17 3.33 2.81 7.21
N LEU A 18 2.78 1.71 7.74
CA LEU A 18 3.56 0.68 8.43
C LEU A 18 4.55 0.01 7.48
N TYR A 19 4.15 -0.23 6.24
CA TYR A 19 5.05 -0.79 5.23
C TYR A 19 6.12 0.20 4.78
N ALA A 20 5.77 1.48 4.62
CA ALA A 20 6.77 2.52 4.37
C ALA A 20 7.79 2.63 5.50
N LEU A 21 7.35 2.57 6.76
CA LEU A 21 8.26 2.53 7.92
C LEU A 21 9.19 1.31 7.86
N TYR A 22 8.64 0.14 7.55
CA TYR A 22 9.41 -1.09 7.39
C TYR A 22 10.48 -0.95 6.29
N LEU A 23 10.13 -0.42 5.11
CA LEU A 23 11.09 -0.19 4.02
C LEU A 23 12.16 0.84 4.41
N LEU A 24 11.80 1.87 5.19
CA LEU A 24 12.75 2.84 5.70
C LEU A 24 13.78 2.18 6.62
N LEU A 25 13.34 1.28 7.51
CA LEU A 25 14.25 0.53 8.37
C LEU A 25 15.20 -0.36 7.55
N GLU A 26 14.71 -1.05 6.52
CA GLU A 26 15.57 -1.84 5.62
C GLU A 26 16.58 -0.96 4.86
N CYS A 27 16.19 0.26 4.45
CA CYS A 27 17.12 1.21 3.81
C CYS A 27 18.20 1.72 4.78
N ILE A 28 17.84 2.01 6.04
CA ILE A 28 18.79 2.46 7.07
C ILE A 28 19.76 1.34 7.43
N ASP A 29 19.25 0.12 7.60
CA ASP A 29 20.06 -1.07 7.89
C ASP A 29 21.09 -1.28 6.77
N PHE A 30 20.66 -1.24 5.51
CA PHE A 30 21.55 -1.30 4.36
C PHE A 30 22.62 -0.18 4.35
N LEU A 31 22.23 1.07 4.63
CA LEU A 31 23.18 2.19 4.66
C LEU A 31 24.24 2.03 5.75
N SER A 32 23.84 1.48 6.91
CA SER A 32 24.76 1.20 8.01
C SER A 32 25.83 0.16 7.61
N LEU A 33 25.42 -0.87 6.87
CA LEU A 33 26.28 -1.96 6.41
C LEU A 33 27.26 -1.53 5.32
N LEU A 34 26.90 -0.52 4.51
CA LEU A 34 27.83 0.13 3.57
C LEU A 34 28.96 0.86 4.29
N HIS A 35 28.67 1.45 5.45
CA HIS A 35 29.63 2.26 6.21
C HIS A 35 30.56 1.43 7.08
N THR A 36 30.10 0.28 7.58
CA THR A 36 30.90 -0.64 8.40
C THR A 36 30.72 -2.09 7.94
N PRO A 37 31.38 -2.51 6.85
CA PRO A 37 31.32 -3.89 6.41
C PRO A 37 32.00 -4.78 7.46
N GLU A 38 31.26 -5.73 8.03
CA GLU A 38 31.86 -6.75 8.89
C GLU A 38 32.87 -7.59 8.06
N PRO A 39 34.05 -7.92 8.61
CA PRO A 39 35.04 -8.71 7.89
C PRO A 39 34.47 -10.08 7.50
N GLY A 40 34.39 -10.34 6.20
CA GLY A 40 33.80 -11.56 5.62
C GLY A 40 32.37 -11.41 5.08
N PHE A 41 31.71 -10.28 5.32
CA PHE A 41 30.42 -9.94 4.73
C PHE A 41 30.62 -9.07 3.49
N HIS A 42 30.61 -9.72 2.32
CA HIS A 42 30.47 -9.00 1.06
C HIS A 42 28.98 -8.73 0.80
N PRO A 43 28.60 -7.52 0.34
CA PRO A 43 27.23 -7.27 -0.04
C PRO A 43 26.83 -8.24 -1.16
N THR A 44 25.82 -9.07 -0.91
CA THR A 44 25.19 -9.91 -1.95
C THR A 44 24.40 -9.09 -2.97
N TYR A 45 24.46 -7.75 -2.88
CA TYR A 45 23.65 -6.81 -3.65
C TYR A 45 24.46 -6.03 -4.68
N ASP A 46 23.80 -5.86 -5.82
CA ASP A 46 24.05 -4.77 -6.74
C ASP A 46 23.23 -3.53 -6.34
N ILE A 47 23.75 -2.32 -6.58
CA ILE A 47 23.13 -1.00 -6.27
C ILE A 47 21.68 -0.88 -6.77
N VAL A 48 21.34 -1.69 -7.77
CA VAL A 48 20.00 -1.85 -8.35
C VAL A 48 18.95 -2.28 -7.31
N HIS A 49 19.28 -3.18 -6.38
CA HIS A 49 18.31 -3.69 -5.40
C HIS A 49 17.95 -2.64 -4.36
N VAL A 50 18.96 -1.88 -3.93
CA VAL A 50 18.81 -0.77 -2.99
C VAL A 50 17.99 0.35 -3.62
N SER A 51 18.29 0.66 -4.88
CA SER A 51 17.53 1.63 -5.66
C SER A 51 16.05 1.22 -5.75
N PHE A 52 15.78 -0.06 -5.95
CA PHE A 52 14.41 -0.58 -5.94
C PHE A 52 13.70 -0.35 -4.61
N PHE A 53 14.35 -0.63 -3.47
CA PHE A 53 13.78 -0.35 -2.15
C PHE A 53 13.49 1.11 -1.89
N ILE A 54 14.40 2.00 -2.29
CA ILE A 54 14.25 3.44 -2.11
C ILE A 54 13.07 3.94 -2.96
N ILE A 55 12.96 3.49 -4.21
CA ILE A 55 11.82 3.81 -5.08
C ILE A 55 10.52 3.27 -4.45
N GLU A 56 10.56 2.04 -3.94
CA GLU A 56 9.42 1.44 -3.28
C GLU A 56 9.00 2.27 -2.04
N LEU A 57 9.94 2.66 -1.19
CA LEU A 57 9.70 3.51 -0.03
C LEU A 57 9.02 4.83 -0.42
N ILE A 58 9.54 5.51 -1.45
CA ILE A 58 8.99 6.78 -1.96
C ILE A 58 7.54 6.59 -2.41
N VAL A 59 7.25 5.51 -3.14
CA VAL A 59 5.89 5.21 -3.61
C VAL A 59 4.94 5.02 -2.42
N TYR A 60 5.32 4.24 -1.41
CA TYR A 60 4.42 3.97 -0.27
C TYR A 60 4.28 5.17 0.66
N ALA A 61 5.34 5.94 0.86
CA ALA A 61 5.27 7.21 1.57
C ALA A 61 4.30 8.17 0.87
N SER A 62 4.39 8.27 -0.46
CA SER A 62 3.52 9.11 -1.28
C SER A 62 2.06 8.66 -1.22
N LEU A 63 1.79 7.35 -1.29
CA LEU A 63 0.45 6.79 -1.16
C LEU A 63 -0.12 7.03 0.25
N THR A 64 0.70 6.87 1.29
CA THR A 64 0.32 7.14 2.68
C THR A 64 -0.08 8.60 2.85
N LEU A 65 0.73 9.53 2.34
CA LEU A 65 0.42 10.96 2.29
C LEU A 65 -0.87 11.24 1.52
N GLY A 66 -1.07 10.60 0.37
CA GLY A 66 -2.30 10.69 -0.41
C GLY A 66 -3.54 10.25 0.39
N PHE A 67 -3.44 9.15 1.14
CA PHE A 67 -4.53 8.71 2.03
C PHE A 67 -4.75 9.65 3.22
N ILE A 68 -3.70 10.25 3.79
CA ILE A 68 -3.82 11.26 4.86
C ILE A 68 -4.53 12.52 4.33
N MET A 69 -4.14 13.01 3.15
CA MET A 69 -4.81 14.12 2.48
C MET A 69 -6.27 13.78 2.21
N LEU A 70 -6.53 12.57 1.68
CA LEU A 70 -7.88 12.10 1.45
C LEU A 70 -8.67 12.03 2.75
N TYR A 71 -8.10 11.56 3.87
CA TYR A 71 -8.76 11.48 5.17
C TYR A 71 -9.19 12.86 5.69
N ASN A 72 -8.31 13.85 5.55
CA ASN A 72 -8.53 15.22 6.05
C ASN A 72 -9.45 16.08 5.17
N HIS A 73 -9.71 15.67 3.93
CA HIS A 73 -10.60 16.40 3.03
C HIS A 73 -12.06 16.35 3.52
N ARG A 74 -12.74 17.49 3.67
CA ARG A 74 -14.09 17.53 4.30
C ARG A 74 -15.19 16.98 3.39
N ASP A 75 -15.21 17.37 2.12
CA ASP A 75 -16.31 17.07 1.18
C ASP A 75 -15.93 16.00 0.15
N LYS A 76 -15.70 14.78 0.65
CA LYS A 76 -15.28 13.64 -0.15
C LYS A 76 -16.47 13.11 -0.97
N LYS A 77 -16.41 13.21 -2.30
CA LYS A 77 -17.36 12.52 -3.18
C LYS A 77 -17.14 11.01 -3.09
N PRO A 78 -18.16 10.20 -2.71
CA PRO A 78 -18.00 8.75 -2.53
C PRO A 78 -17.45 8.05 -3.77
N LEU A 79 -17.89 8.47 -4.96
CA LEU A 79 -17.42 7.91 -6.23
C LEU A 79 -15.92 8.15 -6.44
N THR A 80 -15.42 9.35 -6.15
CA THR A 80 -14.00 9.69 -6.27
C THR A 80 -13.15 8.84 -5.33
N VAL A 81 -13.61 8.61 -4.09
CA VAL A 81 -12.92 7.73 -3.14
C VAL A 81 -12.86 6.31 -3.67
N VAL A 82 -13.99 5.77 -4.16
CA VAL A 82 -14.05 4.42 -4.73
C VAL A 82 -13.09 4.28 -5.91
N LEU A 83 -13.12 5.20 -6.87
CA LEU A 83 -12.25 5.14 -8.06
C LEU A 83 -10.77 5.21 -7.68
N LEU A 84 -10.40 6.11 -6.76
CA LEU A 84 -9.02 6.27 -6.33
C LEU A 84 -8.51 5.04 -5.59
N VAL A 85 -9.26 4.54 -4.59
CA VAL A 85 -8.86 3.36 -3.80
C VAL A 85 -8.80 2.12 -4.69
N LEU A 86 -9.77 1.94 -5.59
CA LEU A 86 -9.80 0.81 -6.52
C LEU A 86 -8.61 0.85 -7.49
N THR A 87 -8.31 2.01 -8.07
CA THR A 87 -7.16 2.19 -8.97
C THR A 87 -5.85 1.85 -8.28
N ILE A 88 -5.64 2.37 -7.06
CA ILE A 88 -4.47 2.02 -6.25
C ILE A 88 -4.44 0.51 -6.01
N THR A 89 -5.55 -0.10 -5.58
CA THR A 89 -5.61 -1.53 -5.26
C THR A 89 -5.28 -2.40 -6.48
N ILE A 90 -5.80 -2.06 -7.66
CA ILE A 90 -5.52 -2.80 -8.92
C ILE A 90 -4.04 -2.70 -9.29
N ILE A 91 -3.48 -1.49 -9.30
CA ILE A 91 -2.06 -1.27 -9.57
C ILE A 91 -1.22 -2.10 -8.60
N ARG A 92 -1.61 -2.16 -7.32
CA ARG A 92 -0.90 -2.91 -6.28
C ARG A 92 -0.98 -4.42 -6.48
N ILE A 93 -2.13 -4.96 -6.88
CA ILE A 93 -2.26 -6.37 -7.26
C ILE A 93 -1.29 -6.71 -8.41
N ILE A 94 -1.25 -5.87 -9.45
CA ILE A 94 -0.37 -6.06 -10.61
C ILE A 94 1.10 -5.99 -10.19
N MET A 95 1.48 -4.97 -9.41
CA MET A 95 2.84 -4.82 -8.92
C MET A 95 3.26 -6.00 -8.04
N ILE A 96 2.40 -6.44 -7.12
CA ILE A 96 2.71 -7.57 -6.23
C ILE A 96 2.92 -8.85 -7.05
N TYR A 97 2.02 -9.10 -8.02
CA TYR A 97 2.14 -10.23 -8.92
C TYR A 97 3.45 -10.19 -9.73
N TYR A 98 3.75 -9.06 -10.37
CA TYR A 98 4.92 -8.94 -11.25
C TYR A 98 6.25 -8.97 -10.49
N LEU A 99 6.35 -8.22 -9.39
CA LEU A 99 7.60 -8.01 -8.66
C LEU A 99 7.94 -9.17 -7.70
N TYR A 100 6.93 -9.87 -7.16
CA TYR A 100 7.18 -10.90 -6.15
C TYR A 100 6.77 -12.31 -6.58
N TRP A 101 5.81 -12.47 -7.52
CA TRP A 101 5.21 -13.79 -7.82
C TRP A 101 5.55 -14.35 -9.21
N PHE A 102 5.61 -13.51 -10.24
CA PHE A 102 5.77 -13.93 -11.64
C PHE A 102 7.22 -13.98 -12.13
N SER A 103 8.15 -13.28 -11.49
CA SER A 103 9.55 -13.25 -11.93
C SER A 103 10.22 -14.61 -11.69
N GLU A 104 10.37 -15.39 -12.77
CA GLU A 104 11.07 -16.68 -12.86
C GLU A 104 12.47 -16.68 -12.19
N PRO A 105 12.97 -17.85 -11.74
CA PRO A 105 13.93 -17.96 -10.65
C PRO A 105 15.38 -17.57 -10.98
N LYS A 106 15.66 -17.04 -12.18
CA LYS A 106 17.01 -16.55 -12.53
C LYS A 106 17.25 -15.11 -12.09
N VAL A 107 16.19 -14.34 -11.86
CA VAL A 107 16.26 -12.94 -11.43
C VAL A 107 15.17 -12.68 -10.40
N HIS A 108 15.16 -13.50 -9.33
CA HIS A 108 14.42 -13.12 -8.15
C HIS A 108 15.02 -11.79 -7.65
N PHE A 109 14.30 -10.67 -7.84
CA PHE A 109 14.44 -9.46 -7.02
C PHE A 109 13.95 -9.79 -5.61
N VAL A 110 14.46 -10.86 -5.02
CA VAL A 110 14.24 -11.13 -3.61
C VAL A 110 15.43 -10.53 -2.92
N PRO A 111 15.26 -9.37 -2.28
CA PRO A 111 16.34 -8.75 -1.59
C PRO A 111 16.51 -9.50 -0.26
N TYR A 112 17.24 -10.60 -0.32
CA TYR A 112 17.79 -11.19 0.88
C TYR A 112 19.04 -10.42 1.23
N ILE A 113 18.92 -9.56 2.25
CA ILE A 113 20.09 -8.91 2.83
C ILE A 113 20.86 -10.04 3.50
N TYR A 114 21.87 -10.52 2.80
CA TYR A 114 22.71 -11.69 3.13
C TYR A 114 22.04 -13.05 2.96
N LYS A 115 22.81 -13.93 2.31
CA LYS A 115 22.56 -15.36 2.21
C LYS A 115 22.35 -15.90 3.63
N LYS A 116 21.08 -16.15 3.97
CA LYS A 116 20.52 -16.67 5.24
C LYS A 116 19.97 -15.68 6.29
N SER A 117 19.89 -14.36 6.07
CA SER A 117 19.37 -13.47 7.13
C SER A 117 18.54 -12.26 6.67
N ASN A 118 17.27 -12.49 6.32
CA ASN A 118 16.19 -11.79 7.02
C ASN A 118 14.86 -12.53 6.79
N GLU A 119 14.65 -13.66 7.48
CA GLU A 119 13.33 -14.34 7.48
C GLU A 119 12.21 -13.34 7.81
N PHE A 120 12.50 -12.37 8.67
CA PHE A 120 11.61 -11.26 8.99
C PHE A 120 11.25 -10.40 7.78
N SER A 121 12.18 -10.09 6.86
CA SER A 121 11.90 -9.31 5.63
C SER A 121 10.95 -10.06 4.69
N GLY A 122 11.18 -11.36 4.51
CA GLY A 122 10.30 -12.23 3.74
C GLY A 122 8.90 -12.36 4.36
N ILE A 123 8.84 -12.57 5.69
CA ILE A 123 7.58 -12.66 6.45
C ILE A 123 6.82 -11.33 6.41
N ALA A 124 7.50 -10.20 6.64
CA ALA A 124 6.91 -8.87 6.64
C ALA A 124 6.27 -8.56 5.29
N ARG A 125 6.94 -8.86 4.17
CA ARG A 125 6.35 -8.71 2.83
C ARG A 125 5.22 -9.68 2.57
N GLY A 126 5.41 -10.95 2.92
CA GLY A 126 4.40 -11.99 2.78
C GLY A 126 3.11 -11.67 3.53
N LEU A 127 3.18 -10.89 4.62
CA LEU A 127 2.02 -10.47 5.40
C LEU A 127 1.48 -9.09 4.98
N LEU A 128 2.34 -8.07 4.92
CA LEU A 128 1.93 -6.67 4.76
C LEU A 128 1.46 -6.35 3.34
N LEU A 129 2.05 -6.98 2.31
CA LEU A 129 1.64 -6.78 0.92
C LEU A 129 0.20 -7.26 0.65
N PRO A 130 -0.18 -8.52 0.95
CA PRO A 130 -1.56 -8.95 0.78
C PRO A 130 -2.52 -8.24 1.73
N PHE A 131 -2.08 -7.88 2.94
CA PHE A 131 -2.90 -7.11 3.88
C PHE A 131 -3.36 -5.77 3.28
N GLN A 132 -2.50 -5.08 2.53
CA GLN A 132 -2.86 -3.83 1.84
C GLN A 132 -3.94 -4.03 0.78
N ILE A 133 -3.90 -5.13 0.03
CA ILE A 133 -4.93 -5.47 -0.95
C ILE A 133 -6.27 -5.67 -0.22
N ILE A 134 -6.27 -6.42 0.88
CA ILE A 134 -7.46 -6.66 1.69
C ILE A 134 -8.04 -5.33 2.21
N CYS A 135 -7.20 -4.45 2.77
CA CYS A 135 -7.62 -3.12 3.21
C CYS A 135 -8.22 -2.29 2.08
N GLY A 136 -7.60 -2.30 0.89
CA GLY A 136 -8.09 -1.59 -0.30
C GLY A 136 -9.45 -2.09 -0.77
N ILE A 137 -9.65 -3.41 -0.81
CA ILE A 137 -10.93 -4.04 -1.17
C ILE A 137 -12.02 -3.68 -0.15
N ILE A 138 -11.73 -3.81 1.15
CA ILE A 138 -12.69 -3.48 2.22
C ILE A 138 -13.07 -2.00 2.15
N CYS A 139 -12.09 -1.11 1.97
CA CYS A 139 -12.34 0.33 1.87
C CYS A 139 -13.21 0.66 0.65
N THR A 140 -12.89 0.08 -0.50
CA THR A 140 -13.69 0.23 -1.73
C THR A 140 -15.12 -0.24 -1.52
N TRP A 141 -15.31 -1.40 -0.88
CA TRP A 141 -16.64 -1.97 -0.63
C TRP A 141 -17.50 -1.12 0.31
N ILE A 142 -16.91 -0.60 1.40
CA ILE A 142 -17.60 0.28 2.34
C ILE A 142 -18.05 1.56 1.62
N TRP A 143 -17.16 2.18 0.84
CA TRP A 143 -17.49 3.41 0.12
C TRP A 143 -18.47 3.20 -1.03
N LEU A 144 -18.45 2.04 -1.69
CA LEU A 144 -19.45 1.66 -2.69
C LEU A 144 -20.85 1.53 -2.07
N LYS A 145 -20.96 0.95 -0.86
CA LYS A 145 -22.23 0.91 -0.11
C LYS A 145 -22.73 2.30 0.24
N ILE A 146 -21.84 3.22 0.62
CA ILE A 146 -22.19 4.62 0.91
C ILE A 146 -22.71 5.30 -0.35
N PHE A 147 -22.01 5.13 -1.48
CA PHE A 147 -22.43 5.69 -2.77
C PHE A 147 -23.83 5.21 -3.17
N ARG A 148 -24.09 3.89 -3.15
CA ARG A 148 -25.39 3.30 -3.51
C ARG A 148 -26.53 3.83 -2.64
N ARG A 149 -26.30 4.05 -1.34
CA ARG A 149 -27.30 4.64 -0.43
C ARG A 149 -27.60 6.09 -0.76
N SER A 150 -26.59 6.87 -1.14
CA SER A 150 -26.77 8.27 -1.55
C SER A 150 -27.66 8.35 -2.79
N THR A 151 -27.32 7.58 -3.84
CA THR A 151 -28.09 7.57 -5.10
C THR A 151 -29.53 7.10 -4.90
N SER A 152 -29.78 6.11 -4.03
CA SER A 152 -31.13 5.65 -3.71
C SER A 152 -31.99 6.70 -2.99
N ASN A 153 -31.37 7.51 -2.13
CA ASN A 153 -32.09 8.56 -1.40
C ASN A 153 -32.47 9.73 -2.33
N ASP A 154 -31.60 10.06 -3.28
CA ASP A 154 -31.85 11.11 -4.26
C ASP A 154 -33.00 10.74 -5.22
N LEU A 155 -33.07 9.49 -5.69
CA LEU A 155 -34.23 9.04 -6.50
C LEU A 155 -35.56 9.07 -5.71
N SER A 156 -35.52 8.76 -4.42
CA SER A 156 -36.72 8.78 -3.57
C SER A 156 -37.22 10.19 -3.28
N SER A 157 -36.33 11.19 -3.19
CA SER A 157 -36.72 12.59 -2.99
C SER A 157 -37.33 13.21 -4.25
N GLU A 158 -36.76 12.93 -5.43
CA GLU A 158 -37.33 13.38 -6.71
C GLU A 158 -38.74 12.81 -6.91
N THR A 159 -38.95 11.52 -6.61
CA THR A 159 -40.27 10.88 -6.76
C THR A 159 -41.34 11.51 -5.84
N LYS A 160 -40.97 11.95 -4.63
CA LYS A 160 -41.90 12.61 -3.70
C LYS A 160 -42.23 14.06 -4.05
N THR A 161 -41.46 14.69 -4.92
CA THR A 161 -41.69 16.10 -5.31
C THR A 161 -42.64 16.21 -6.51
N ILE A 162 -42.89 15.09 -7.20
CA ILE A 162 -43.70 15.01 -8.42
C ILE A 162 -45.16 14.57 -8.11
N ILE A 163 -45.43 14.11 -6.88
CA ILE A 163 -46.76 13.67 -6.40
C ILE A 163 -47.29 14.69 -5.39
#